data_AF-A0A7R9HDS7-F1
#
_entry.id   AF-A0A7R9HDS7-F1
#
_cell.length_a   1.000
_cell.length_b   1.000
_cell.length_c   1.000
_cell.angle_alpha   90.00
_cell.angle_beta   90.00
_cell.angle_gamma   90.00
#
_symmetry.space_group_name_H-M   'P 1'
#
loop_
_entity.id
_entity.type
_entity.pdbx_description
1 polymer ?
#
loop_
_entity_poly.entity_id
_entity_poly.type
_entity_poly.pdbx_seq_one_letter_code
_entity_poly.pdbx_strand_id
1 'polypeptide(L)'
;MELVLAGDLAEMVLHQGPLGQMKIGAVGGWNNTGIPRWYFIQSKDDTNNPMTDPDIRGGIDGLTLARNIMTWQSQASGLRLSEVLDLYYSETGLFQNRFRACQRKNNFAGVAPSSEMEPQTTSFAVVLDPQSLTPALLSYNIISNYSSVASRQLVTYV
;
A
#
# COMPACT_ATOMS: atom_id res chain seq x y z
N MET A 1 -5.70 -11.15 4.36
CA MET A 1 -6.22 -9.99 3.63
C MET A 1 -5.04 -9.07 3.35
N GLU A 2 -4.26 -9.39 2.32
CA GLU A 2 -3.03 -8.68 1.92
C GLU A 2 -3.20 -7.99 0.55
N LEU A 3 -4.46 -7.86 0.12
CA LEU A 3 -4.85 -7.67 -1.27
C LEU A 3 -4.70 -6.22 -1.76
N VAL A 4 -4.66 -5.23 -0.86
CA VAL A 4 -4.71 -3.81 -1.26
C VAL A 4 -3.34 -3.35 -1.77
N LEU A 5 -2.33 -3.36 -0.91
CA LEU A 5 -1.01 -2.83 -1.25
C LEU A 5 -0.31 -3.62 -2.36
N ALA A 6 -0.48 -4.95 -2.39
CA ALA A 6 0.09 -5.80 -3.44
C ALA A 6 -0.67 -5.66 -4.77
N GLY A 7 -1.97 -5.38 -4.74
CA GLY A 7 -2.77 -5.08 -5.93
C GLY A 7 -2.36 -3.74 -6.56
N ASP A 8 -2.21 -2.70 -5.74
CA ASP A 8 -1.74 -1.38 -6.21
C ASP A 8 -0.32 -1.48 -6.80
N LEU A 9 0.58 -2.24 -6.17
CA LEU A 9 1.90 -2.53 -6.74
C LEU A 9 1.82 -3.32 -8.05
N ALA A 10 0.83 -4.19 -8.22
CA ALA A 10 0.66 -4.92 -9.46
C ALA A 10 0.24 -4.00 -10.61
N GLU A 11 -0.63 -3.02 -10.33
CA GLU A 11 -0.94 -1.94 -11.28
C GLU A 11 0.32 -1.15 -11.65
N MET A 12 1.15 -0.80 -10.66
CA MET A 12 2.45 -0.16 -10.92
C MET A 12 3.35 -0.98 -11.85
N VAL A 13 3.44 -2.29 -11.61
CA VAL A 13 4.23 -3.22 -12.41
C VAL A 13 3.78 -3.23 -13.87
N LEU A 14 2.47 -3.29 -14.11
CA LEU A 14 1.92 -3.34 -15.47
C LEU A 14 1.99 -1.97 -16.17
N HIS A 15 1.73 -0.88 -15.46
CA HIS A 15 1.70 0.47 -16.03
C HIS A 15 3.09 1.08 -16.25
N GLN A 16 3.99 0.95 -15.27
CA GLN A 16 5.29 1.62 -15.30
C GLN A 16 6.47 0.67 -15.55
N GLY A 17 6.32 -0.63 -15.27
CA GLY A 17 7.37 -1.62 -15.51
C GLY A 17 7.90 -1.59 -16.95
N PRO A 18 7.04 -1.67 -17.99
CA PRO A 18 7.46 -1.58 -19.39
C PRO A 18 8.15 -0.27 -19.80
N LEU A 19 7.92 0.81 -19.05
CA LEU A 19 8.54 2.13 -19.30
C LEU A 19 9.96 2.23 -18.72
N GLY A 20 10.37 1.26 -17.89
CA GLY A 20 11.71 1.20 -17.28
C GLY A 20 11.96 2.21 -16.16
N GLN A 21 10.98 3.04 -15.80
CA GLN A 21 11.06 4.02 -14.74
C GLN A 21 9.87 3.85 -13.80
N MET A 22 9.99 2.93 -12.83
CA MET A 22 8.97 2.77 -11.79
C MET A 22 9.24 3.72 -10.64
N LYS A 23 8.31 4.64 -10.39
CA LYS A 23 8.32 5.57 -9.27
C LYS A 23 7.11 5.28 -8.39
N ILE A 24 7.34 4.88 -7.15
CA ILE A 24 6.28 4.62 -6.18
C ILE A 24 5.91 5.93 -5.47
N GLY A 25 4.61 6.21 -5.36
CA GLY A 25 4.08 7.33 -4.59
C GLY A 25 4.03 8.64 -5.37
N ALA A 26 2.84 8.95 -5.89
CA ALA A 26 2.51 10.27 -6.42
C ALA A 26 2.30 11.28 -5.28
N VAL A 27 3.24 12.23 -5.17
CA VAL A 27 3.22 13.26 -4.13
C VAL A 27 2.22 14.35 -4.49
N GLY A 28 1.55 14.87 -3.48
CA GLY A 28 0.41 15.74 -3.64
C GLY A 28 -0.04 16.40 -2.35
N GLY A 29 -1.22 17.04 -2.42
CA GLY A 29 -1.83 17.69 -1.27
C GLY A 29 -3.35 17.54 -1.28
N TRP A 30 -3.91 17.45 -0.08
CA TRP A 30 -5.35 17.49 0.10
C TRP A 30 -5.89 18.91 -0.07
N ASN A 31 -7.08 19.02 -0.65
CA ASN A 31 -7.79 20.29 -0.81
C ASN A 31 -8.17 20.98 0.51
N ASN A 32 -8.23 20.22 1.60
CA ASN A 32 -8.62 20.66 2.93
C ASN A 32 -8.00 19.74 3.99
N THR A 33 -7.60 20.29 5.13
CA THR A 33 -7.00 19.53 6.24
C THR A 33 -8.02 18.98 7.24
N GLY A 34 -9.21 19.56 7.33
CA GLY A 34 -10.29 19.11 8.23
C GLY A 34 -11.24 18.10 7.60
N ILE A 35 -11.61 18.29 6.33
CA ILE A 35 -12.46 17.36 5.56
C ILE A 35 -11.81 17.13 4.19
N PRO A 36 -10.70 16.38 4.12
CA PRO A 36 -10.04 16.07 2.86
C PRO A 36 -10.98 15.27 1.96
N ARG A 37 -11.26 15.77 0.76
CA ARG A 37 -12.11 15.08 -0.24
C ARG A 37 -11.39 14.82 -1.55
N TRP A 38 -10.45 15.69 -1.90
CA TRP A 38 -9.70 15.59 -3.15
C TRP A 38 -8.20 15.68 -2.85
N TYR A 39 -7.45 14.72 -3.38
CA TYR A 39 -6.00 14.71 -3.36
C TYR A 39 -5.50 15.16 -4.74
N PHE A 40 -4.70 16.22 -4.76
CA PHE A 40 -4.15 16.79 -5.98
C PHE A 40 -2.68 16.43 -6.12
N ILE A 41 -2.34 15.74 -7.20
CA ILE A 41 -0.97 15.41 -7.57
C ILE A 41 -0.23 16.70 -7.95
N GLN A 42 0.95 16.92 -7.38
CA GLN A 42 1.71 18.16 -7.57
C GLN A 42 2.62 18.14 -8.80
N SER A 43 3.16 16.97 -9.15
CA SER A 43 4.05 16.82 -10.30
C SER A 43 3.31 16.31 -11.52
N LYS A 44 3.54 16.94 -12.68
CA LYS A 44 3.02 16.43 -13.96
C LYS A 44 3.55 15.03 -14.28
N ASP A 45 4.77 14.73 -13.88
CA ASP A 45 5.39 13.42 -14.11
C ASP A 45 4.71 12.31 -13.29
N ASP A 46 3.99 12.67 -12.23
CA ASP A 46 3.26 11.74 -11.37
C ASP A 46 1.78 11.60 -11.75
N THR A 47 1.27 12.36 -12.73
CA THR A 47 -0.16 12.36 -13.08
C THR A 47 -0.66 11.00 -13.60
N ASN A 48 0.24 10.20 -14.18
CA ASN A 48 -0.05 8.85 -14.68
C ASN A 48 0.42 7.75 -13.72
N ASN A 49 0.76 8.12 -12.49
CA ASN A 49 1.17 7.16 -11.47
C ASN A 49 -0.07 6.57 -10.80
N PRO A 50 -0.35 5.26 -10.96
CA PRO A 50 -1.56 4.66 -10.38
C PRO A 50 -1.51 4.57 -8.85
N MET A 51 -0.35 4.81 -8.22
CA MET A 51 -0.19 4.70 -6.77
C MET A 51 0.20 6.04 -6.14
N THR A 52 -0.71 6.62 -5.35
CA THR A 52 -0.52 7.92 -4.67
C THR A 52 -0.07 7.78 -3.21
N ASP A 53 0.44 8.87 -2.58
CA ASP A 53 0.80 8.81 -1.15
C ASP A 53 -0.36 8.36 -0.25
N PRO A 54 -1.63 8.82 -0.43
CA PRO A 54 -2.78 8.29 0.29
C PRO A 54 -2.98 6.79 0.13
N ASP A 55 -2.81 6.24 -1.07
CA ASP A 55 -3.00 4.81 -1.35
C ASP A 55 -1.98 3.98 -0.57
N ILE A 56 -0.71 4.39 -0.59
CA ILE A 56 0.36 3.73 0.18
C ILE A 56 0.06 3.79 1.68
N ARG A 57 -0.29 4.97 2.20
CA ARG A 57 -0.56 5.16 3.64
C ARG A 57 -1.78 4.35 4.09
N GLY A 58 -2.86 4.39 3.31
CA GLY A 58 -4.09 3.65 3.56
C GLY A 58 -3.88 2.14 3.45
N GLY A 59 -3.10 1.68 2.46
CA GLY A 59 -2.73 0.28 2.28
C GLY A 59 -1.93 -0.27 3.47
N ILE A 60 -0.93 0.48 3.94
CA ILE A 60 -0.14 0.09 5.14
C ILE A 60 -1.03 0.07 6.39
N ASP A 61 -1.92 1.03 6.57
CA ASP A 61 -2.84 1.05 7.71
C ASP A 61 -3.81 -0.12 7.67
N GLY A 62 -4.47 -0.34 6.53
CA GLY A 62 -5.38 -1.45 6.32
C GLY A 62 -4.70 -2.80 6.60
N LEU A 63 -3.46 -2.97 6.12
CA LEU A 63 -2.69 -4.18 6.36
C LEU A 63 -2.27 -4.33 7.83
N THR A 64 -1.88 -3.23 8.49
CA THR A 64 -1.55 -3.21 9.91
C THR A 64 -2.76 -3.64 10.74
N LEU A 65 -3.93 -3.05 10.47
CA LEU A 65 -5.18 -3.41 11.13
C LEU A 65 -5.53 -4.87 10.85
N ALA A 66 -5.50 -5.31 9.59
CA ALA A 66 -5.88 -6.66 9.19
C ALA A 66 -5.01 -7.75 9.82
N ARG A 67 -3.69 -7.55 9.94
CA ARG A 67 -2.79 -8.53 10.57
C ARG A 67 -3.02 -8.67 12.08
N ASN A 68 -3.49 -7.62 12.73
CA ASN A 68 -3.55 -7.57 14.19
C ASN A 68 -4.97 -7.67 14.76
N ILE A 69 -6.02 -7.45 13.95
CA ILE A 69 -7.41 -7.34 14.43
C ILE A 69 -7.87 -8.58 15.20
N MET A 70 -7.50 -9.79 14.75
CA MET A 70 -7.84 -11.04 15.43
C MET A 70 -7.18 -11.14 16.81
N THR A 71 -5.94 -10.68 16.94
CA THR A 71 -5.21 -10.63 18.21
C THR A 71 -5.80 -9.58 19.15
N TRP A 72 -6.16 -8.41 18.64
CA TRP A 72 -6.77 -7.35 19.45
C TRP A 72 -8.15 -7.75 19.98
N GLN A 73 -8.94 -8.42 19.14
CA GLN A 73 -10.25 -8.94 19.52
C GLN A 73 -10.15 -10.00 20.64
N SER A 74 -9.10 -10.82 20.64
CA SER A 74 -8.91 -11.84 21.69
C SER A 74 -8.40 -11.25 23.01
N GLN A 75 -7.65 -10.15 22.96
CA GLN A 75 -7.13 -9.46 24.14
C GLN A 75 -8.16 -8.54 24.81
N ALA A 76 -9.10 -8.00 24.03
CA ALA A 76 -10.18 -7.16 24.51
C ALA A 76 -11.50 -7.61 23.88
N SER A 77 -12.22 -8.48 24.59
CA SER A 77 -13.52 -8.97 24.15
C SER A 77 -14.50 -7.80 23.98
N GLY A 78 -15.10 -7.67 22.79
CA GLY A 78 -16.11 -6.66 22.51
C GLY A 78 -15.61 -5.36 21.88
N LEU A 79 -14.31 -5.28 21.55
CA LEU A 79 -13.73 -4.12 20.85
C LEU A 79 -14.42 -3.90 19.49
N ARG A 80 -15.02 -2.73 19.30
CA ARG A 80 -15.68 -2.35 18.04
C ARG A 80 -14.66 -1.83 17.03
N LEU A 81 -14.93 -1.99 15.75
CA LEU A 81 -14.08 -1.43 14.69
C LEU A 81 -13.90 0.09 14.84
N SER A 82 -14.94 0.82 15.21
CA SER A 82 -14.85 2.27 15.44
C SER A 82 -13.82 2.62 16.53
N GLU A 83 -13.79 1.87 17.63
CA GLU A 83 -12.86 2.09 18.73
C GLU A 83 -11.42 1.76 18.32
N VAL A 84 -11.23 0.70 17.52
CA VAL A 84 -9.93 0.37 16.93
C VAL A 84 -9.42 1.52 16.06
N LEU A 85 -10.28 2.06 15.18
CA LEU A 85 -9.91 3.15 14.28
C LEU A 85 -9.61 4.44 15.06
N ASP A 86 -10.47 4.79 16.03
CA ASP A 86 -10.27 5.95 16.89
C ASP A 86 -8.93 5.87 17.63
N LEU A 87 -8.60 4.71 18.21
CA LEU A 87 -7.33 4.51 18.88
C LEU A 87 -6.16 4.52 17.90
N TYR A 88 -6.25 3.83 16.76
CA TYR A 88 -5.16 3.74 15.77
C TYR A 88 -4.78 5.08 15.16
N TYR A 89 -5.74 5.97 14.92
CA TYR A 89 -5.49 7.32 14.40
C TYR A 89 -5.28 8.38 15.50
N SER A 90 -5.40 8.02 16.79
CA SER A 90 -5.08 8.89 17.92
C SER A 90 -3.58 8.91 18.28
N GLU A 91 -3.20 9.87 19.13
CA GLU A 91 -1.86 9.91 19.71
C GLU A 91 -1.59 8.73 20.66
N THR A 92 -2.63 8.23 21.33
CA THR A 92 -2.55 7.11 22.28
C THR A 92 -2.24 5.79 21.57
N GLY A 93 -2.81 5.54 20.39
CA GLY A 93 -2.60 4.28 19.69
C GLY A 93 -3.18 3.06 20.43
N LEU A 94 -2.99 1.89 19.82
CA LEU A 94 -3.37 0.60 20.38
C LEU A 94 -2.18 -0.06 21.09
N PHE A 95 -2.46 -0.69 22.26
CA PHE A 95 -1.54 -1.49 23.05
C PHE A 95 -0.17 -0.84 23.29
N GLN A 96 -0.11 0.12 24.23
CA GLN A 96 1.10 0.85 24.63
C GLN A 96 1.74 1.67 23.49
N ASN A 97 0.91 2.33 22.68
CA ASN A 97 1.31 3.26 21.61
C ASN A 97 2.13 2.60 20.47
N ARG A 98 2.20 1.27 20.43
CA ARG A 98 2.96 0.52 19.41
C ARG A 98 2.30 0.58 18.05
N PHE A 99 0.98 0.50 18.01
CA PHE A 99 0.20 0.49 16.77
C PHE A 99 -0.60 1.79 16.64
N ARG A 100 -0.09 2.71 15.82
CA ARG A 100 -0.75 3.96 15.43
C ARG A 100 -0.24 4.45 14.07
N ALA A 101 -1.03 5.28 13.39
CA ALA A 101 -0.75 5.76 12.04
C ALA A 101 0.62 6.45 11.87
N CYS A 102 1.13 7.17 12.87
CA CYS A 102 2.46 7.79 12.78
C CYS A 102 3.63 6.81 12.97
N GLN A 103 3.37 5.55 13.33
CA GLN A 103 4.36 4.48 13.47
C GLN A 103 4.46 3.58 12.22
N ARG A 104 3.82 3.94 11.09
CA ARG A 104 3.85 3.17 9.83
C ARG A 104 5.26 2.71 9.47
N LYS A 105 6.23 3.62 9.45
CA LYS A 105 7.63 3.32 9.13
C LYS A 105 8.23 2.25 10.03
N ASN A 106 8.03 2.37 11.33
CA ASN A 106 8.59 1.44 12.31
C ASN A 106 7.94 0.05 12.23
N ASN A 107 6.66 0.00 11.87
CA ASN A 107 5.93 -1.26 11.74
C ASN A 107 6.03 -1.88 10.33
N PHE A 108 6.46 -1.12 9.32
CA PHE A 108 6.37 -1.50 7.90
C PHE A 108 6.98 -2.87 7.60
N ALA A 109 8.22 -3.11 8.06
CA ALA A 109 8.91 -4.38 7.79
C ALA A 109 8.19 -5.62 8.37
N GLY A 110 7.44 -5.45 9.47
CA GLY A 110 6.66 -6.54 10.06
C GLY A 110 5.27 -6.71 9.45
N VAL A 111 4.77 -5.68 8.75
CA VAL A 111 3.40 -5.64 8.21
C VAL A 111 3.39 -5.92 6.70
N ALA A 112 4.41 -5.48 5.97
CA ALA A 112 4.55 -5.64 4.53
C ALA A 112 5.99 -6.09 4.18
N PRO A 113 6.46 -7.24 4.69
CA PRO A 113 7.79 -7.72 4.36
C PRO A 113 7.92 -7.99 2.85
N SER A 114 9.04 -7.60 2.25
CA SER A 114 9.26 -7.78 0.80
C SER A 114 9.14 -9.24 0.35
N SER A 115 9.50 -10.19 1.22
CA SER A 115 9.34 -11.63 0.97
C SER A 115 7.89 -12.07 0.75
N GLU A 116 6.92 -11.30 1.23
CA GLU A 116 5.48 -11.53 1.01
C GLU A 116 4.95 -10.62 -0.10
N MET A 117 5.36 -9.34 -0.11
CA MET A 117 4.89 -8.35 -1.10
C MET A 117 5.29 -8.73 -2.53
N GLU A 118 6.51 -9.23 -2.76
CA GLU A 118 6.98 -9.60 -4.10
C GLU A 118 6.17 -10.72 -4.76
N PRO A 119 5.98 -11.91 -4.14
CA PRO A 119 5.20 -12.98 -4.74
C PRO A 119 3.71 -12.63 -4.85
N GLN A 120 3.16 -11.85 -3.91
CA GLN A 120 1.77 -11.39 -4.00
C GLN A 120 1.58 -10.43 -5.16
N THR A 121 2.42 -9.40 -5.27
CA THR A 121 2.41 -8.44 -6.38
C THR A 121 2.54 -9.16 -7.72
N THR A 122 3.46 -10.13 -7.82
CA THR A 122 3.63 -10.96 -9.03
C THR A 122 2.33 -11.70 -9.36
N SER A 123 1.72 -12.33 -8.38
CA SER A 123 0.49 -13.12 -8.57
C SER A 123 -0.68 -12.24 -9.02
N PHE A 124 -0.81 -11.05 -8.44
CA PHE A 124 -1.81 -10.08 -8.85
C PHE A 124 -1.58 -9.57 -10.27
N ALA A 125 -0.34 -9.19 -10.59
CA ALA A 125 0.00 -8.67 -11.90
C ALA A 125 -0.24 -9.70 -13.00
N VAL A 126 0.05 -10.99 -12.76
CA VAL A 126 -0.27 -12.07 -13.72
C VAL A 126 -1.77 -12.19 -13.99
N VAL A 127 -2.62 -12.01 -12.96
CA VAL A 127 -4.07 -12.06 -13.10
C VAL A 127 -4.61 -10.80 -13.78
N LEU A 128 -4.00 -9.65 -13.52
CA LEU A 128 -4.44 -8.35 -14.03
C LEU A 128 -3.93 -8.05 -15.45
N ASP A 129 -2.78 -8.60 -15.85
CA ASP A 129 -2.14 -8.36 -17.15
C ASP A 129 -3.11 -8.51 -18.35
N PRO A 130 -3.94 -9.57 -18.44
CA PRO A 130 -4.90 -9.72 -19.54
C PRO A 130 -6.01 -8.67 -19.57
N GLN A 131 -6.27 -8.00 -18.46
CA GLN A 131 -7.28 -6.94 -18.32
C GLN A 131 -6.65 -5.54 -18.42
N SER A 132 -5.32 -5.46 -18.39
CA SER A 132 -4.61 -4.19 -18.47
C SER A 132 -4.76 -3.56 -19.86
N LEU A 133 -4.77 -2.24 -19.92
CA LEU A 133 -4.81 -1.48 -21.18
C LEU A 133 -3.46 -1.49 -21.92
N THR A 134 -2.51 -2.31 -21.49
CA THR A 134 -1.17 -2.34 -22.08
C THR A 134 -1.17 -3.05 -23.44
N PRO A 135 -0.30 -2.65 -24.39
CA PRO A 135 -0.36 -3.17 -25.75
C PRO A 135 0.06 -4.65 -25.91
N ALA A 136 0.67 -5.24 -24.89
CA ALA A 136 1.22 -6.60 -24.95
C ALA A 136 1.22 -7.27 -23.58
N LEU A 137 0.83 -8.55 -23.57
CA LEU A 137 0.93 -9.41 -22.39
C LEU A 137 2.40 -9.60 -21.99
N LEU A 138 2.67 -9.46 -20.70
CA LEU A 138 4.01 -9.62 -20.15
C LEU A 138 4.25 -11.07 -19.74
N SER A 139 5.46 -11.58 -20.02
CA SER A 139 5.84 -12.91 -19.52
C SER A 139 5.97 -12.90 -18.00
N TYR A 140 5.72 -14.05 -17.36
CA TYR A 140 5.83 -14.21 -15.91
C TYR A 140 7.17 -13.72 -15.33
N ASN A 141 8.29 -14.02 -16.00
CA ASN A 141 9.62 -13.61 -15.55
C ASN A 141 9.78 -12.08 -15.53
N ILE A 142 9.25 -11.41 -16.56
CA ILE A 142 9.26 -9.93 -16.63
C ILE A 142 8.41 -9.35 -15.49
N ILE A 143 7.19 -9.87 -15.30
CA ILE A 143 6.31 -9.45 -14.21
C ILE A 143 6.98 -9.64 -12.84
N SER A 144 7.61 -10.79 -12.62
CA SER A 144 8.31 -11.09 -11.36
C SER A 144 9.48 -10.14 -11.10
N ASN A 145 10.29 -9.84 -12.13
CA ASN A 145 11.38 -8.87 -12.01
C ASN A 145 10.85 -7.47 -11.64
N TYR A 146 9.85 -6.98 -12.36
CA TYR A 146 9.22 -5.70 -12.05
C TYR A 146 8.58 -5.68 -10.67
N SER A 147 7.96 -6.78 -10.24
CA SER A 147 7.38 -6.90 -8.88
C SER A 147 8.43 -6.79 -7.79
N SER A 148 9.63 -7.36 -8.01
CA SER A 148 10.76 -7.18 -7.08
C SER A 148 11.25 -5.73 -7.04
N VAL A 149 11.37 -5.08 -8.21
CA VAL A 149 11.75 -3.67 -8.26
C VAL A 149 10.71 -2.78 -7.57
N ALA A 150 9.41 -2.98 -7.82
CA ALA A 150 8.33 -2.22 -7.20
C ALA A 150 8.30 -2.40 -5.68
N SER A 151 8.48 -3.64 -5.19
CA SER A 151 8.53 -3.93 -3.75
C SER A 151 9.73 -3.26 -3.06
N ARG A 152 10.90 -3.22 -3.70
CA ARG A 152 12.07 -2.49 -3.18
C ARG A 152 11.88 -0.98 -3.17
N GLN A 153 11.23 -0.44 -4.20
CA GLN A 153 10.89 0.98 -4.25
C GLN A 153 9.91 1.36 -3.13
N LEU A 154 8.91 0.52 -2.84
CA LEU A 154 8.00 0.72 -1.72
C LEU A 154 8.74 0.74 -0.37
N VAL A 155 9.69 -0.18 -0.14
CA VAL A 155 10.53 -0.17 1.07
C VAL A 155 11.32 1.13 1.20
N THR A 156 11.83 1.65 0.09
CA THR A 156 12.62 2.89 0.07
C THR A 156 11.75 4.12 0.32
N TYR A 157 10.49 4.07 -0.12
CA TYR A 157 9.53 5.16 0.02
C TYR A 157 9.06 5.38 1.48
N VAL A 158 8.95 4.31 2.27
CA VAL A 158 8.41 4.33 3.65
C VAL A 158 9.46 4.72 4.71
#